data_AF-A0A9D1I7C8-F1
#
_entry.id   AF-A0A9D1I7C8-F1
#
_cell.length_a   1.000
_cell.length_b   1.000
_cell.length_c   1.000
_cell.angle_alpha   90.00
_cell.angle_beta   90.00
_cell.angle_gamma   90.00
#
_symmetry.space_group_name_H-M   'P 1'
#
loop_
_entity.id
_entity.type
_entity.pdbx_description
1 polymer ?
#
loop_
_entity_poly.entity_id
_entity_poly.type
_entity_poly.pdbx_seq_one_letter_code
_entity_poly.pdbx_strand_id
1 'polypeptide(L)' 'MSRIGKKPVTIPEGVTAELLDAHTLQVKGAKGMLTEHFHPNMQISIENGEILVARSSDEKQDRSLHGLTR' A
#
# COMPACT_ATOMS: atom_id res chain seq x y z
N MET A 1 -7.70 -18.18 -2.39
CA MET A 1 -6.69 -17.18 -2.79
C MET A 1 -7.34 -15.81 -2.80
N SER A 2 -6.98 -14.93 -1.86
CA SER A 2 -7.48 -13.55 -1.89
C SER A 2 -6.88 -12.86 -3.12
N ARG A 3 -7.72 -12.58 -4.12
CA ARG A 3 -7.36 -11.85 -5.34
C ARG A 3 -7.43 -10.33 -5.14
N ILE A 4 -7.78 -9.90 -3.93
CA ILE A 4 -8.04 -8.50 -3.58
C ILE A 4 -6.74 -7.72 -3.40
N GLY A 5 -5.73 -8.30 -2.75
CA GLY A 5 -4.44 -7.62 -2.55
C GLY A 5 -3.66 -7.35 -3.85
N LYS A 6 -3.97 -8.06 -4.95
CA LYS A 6 -3.37 -7.80 -6.27
C LYS A 6 -4.03 -6.62 -7.01
N LYS A 7 -5.13 -6.08 -6.50
CA LYS A 7 -5.83 -4.98 -7.17
C LYS A 7 -5.11 -3.66 -6.83
N PRO A 8 -4.70 -2.87 -7.83
CA PRO A 8 -4.15 -1.54 -7.58
C PRO A 8 -5.17 -0.66 -6.86
N VAL A 9 -4.67 0.27 -6.07
CA VAL A 9 -5.45 1.31 -5.40
C VAL A 9 -5.22 2.63 -6.14
N THR A 10 -6.20 3.06 -6.92
CA THR A 10 -6.17 4.35 -7.61
C THR A 10 -6.24 5.50 -6.61
N ILE A 11 -5.31 6.44 -6.71
CA ILE A 11 -5.27 7.67 -5.92
C ILE A 11 -6.21 8.68 -6.59
N PRO A 12 -7.27 9.15 -5.90
CA PRO A 12 -8.19 10.14 -6.46
C PRO A 12 -7.52 11.52 -6.55
N GLU A 13 -8.01 12.35 -7.48
CA GLU A 13 -7.49 13.72 -7.66
C GLU A 13 -7.61 14.54 -6.38
N GLY A 14 -6.50 15.17 -5.96
CA GLY A 14 -6.40 15.93 -4.71
C GLY A 14 -5.85 15.14 -3.51
N VAL A 15 -5.45 13.89 -3.72
CA VAL A 15 -4.70 13.09 -2.75
C VAL A 15 -3.29 12.82 -3.30
N THR A 16 -2.27 13.06 -2.47
CA THR A 16 -0.87 12.76 -2.78
C THR A 16 -0.41 11.66 -1.84
N ALA A 17 -0.03 10.51 -2.40
CA ALA A 17 0.64 9.46 -1.64
C ALA A 17 2.16 9.58 -1.85
N GLU A 18 2.90 9.63 -0.76
CA GLU A 18 4.35 9.67 -0.72
C GLU A 18 4.84 8.46 0.09
N LEU A 19 5.79 7.71 -0.45
CA LEU A 19 6.54 6.72 0.32
C LEU A 19 7.66 7.47 1.04
N LEU A 20 7.55 7.60 2.37
CA LEU A 20 8.59 8.20 3.20
C LEU A 20 9.76 7.22 3.38
N ASP A 21 9.44 5.93 3.56
CA ASP A 21 10.40 4.84 3.68
C ASP A 21 9.93 3.64 2.85
N ALA A 22 10.74 2.59 2.78
CA ALA A 22 10.38 1.32 2.13
C ALA A 22 9.04 0.72 2.62
N HIS A 23 8.60 1.08 3.83
CA HIS A 23 7.38 0.54 4.45
C HIS A 23 6.49 1.60 5.11
N THR A 24 6.88 2.88 5.06
CA THR A 24 6.09 3.99 5.65
C THR A 24 5.42 4.75 4.53
N LEU A 25 4.09 4.70 4.47
CA LEU A 25 3.30 5.45 3.49
C LEU A 25 2.72 6.69 4.17
N GLN A 26 2.89 7.84 3.53
CA GLN A 26 2.22 9.07 3.90
C GLN A 26 1.21 9.45 2.83
N VAL A 27 -0.05 9.61 3.23
CA VAL A 27 -1.12 10.07 2.35
C VAL A 27 -1.54 11.46 2.80
N LYS A 28 -1.31 12.45 1.94
CA LYS A 28 -1.79 13.82 2.12
C LYS A 28 -3.06 14.00 1.30
N GLY A 29 -4.12 14.49 1.91
CA GLY A 29 -5.35 14.84 1.21
C GLY A 29 -5.98 16.11 1.75
N ALA A 30 -7.12 16.50 1.19
CA ALA A 30 -7.84 17.72 1.58
C ALA A 30 -8.23 17.78 3.07
N LYS A 31 -8.26 16.65 3.78
CA LYS A 31 -8.63 16.55 5.20
C LYS A 31 -7.44 16.42 6.15
N GLY A 32 -6.20 16.46 5.65
CA GLY A 32 -4.98 16.32 6.45
C GLY A 32 -4.02 15.28 5.90
N MET A 33 -3.02 14.93 6.72
CA MET A 33 -2.03 13.89 6.41
C MET A 33 -2.21 12.68 7.32
N LEU A 34 -2.11 11.49 6.74
CA LEU A 34 -2.07 10.21 7.44
C LEU A 34 -0.73 9.55 7.15
N THR A 35 -0.08 9.05 8.20
CA THR A 35 1.14 8.26 8.07
C THR A 35 0.85 6.89 8.65
N GLU A 36 0.99 5.85 7.83
CA GLU A 36 0.79 4.45 8.22
C GLU A 36 2.09 3.68 8.00
N HIS A 37 2.43 2.83 8.97
CA HIS A 37 3.60 1.97 8.92
C HIS A 37 3.17 0.55 8.58
N PHE A 38 3.71 0.01 7.49
CA PHE A 38 3.42 -1.32 7.03
C PHE A 38 4.52 -2.31 7.39
N HIS A 39 4.18 -3.59 7.33
CA HIS A 39 5.11 -4.66 7.66
C HIS A 39 6.23 -4.73 6.60
N PRO A 40 7.51 -4.94 6.99
CA PRO A 40 8.65 -4.92 6.06
C PRO A 40 8.62 -5.97 4.95
N ASN A 41 7.85 -7.05 5.15
CA ASN A 41 7.66 -8.08 4.14
C ASN A 41 6.73 -7.64 2.98
N MET A 42 6.08 -6.48 3.12
CA MET A 42 5.16 -5.92 2.13
C MET A 42 5.88 -4.85 1.33
N GLN A 43 5.89 -5.04 0.02
CA GLN A 43 6.50 -4.10 -0.92
C GLN A 43 5.40 -3.21 -1.49
N ILE A 44 5.57 -1.90 -1.35
CA ILE A 44 4.61 -0.92 -1.84
C ILE A 44 5.26 -0.16 -2.98
N SER A 45 4.57 -0.07 -4.11
CA SER A 45 5.01 0.65 -5.30
C SER A 45 3.94 1.65 -5.69
N ILE A 46 4.35 2.86 -6.05
CA ILE A 46 3.45 3.91 -6.53
C ILE A 46 3.77 4.11 -8.00
N GLU A 47 2.86 3.69 -8.89
CA GLU A 47 3.01 3.82 -10.34
C GLU A 47 1.82 4.60 -10.90
N ASN A 48 2.09 5.70 -11.61
CA ASN A 48 1.08 6.48 -12.37
C ASN A 48 -0.20 6.86 -11.59
N GLY A 49 -0.07 7.14 -10.29
CA GLY A 49 -1.23 7.47 -9.45
C GLY A 49 -2.00 6.24 -8.94
N GLU A 50 -1.41 5.05 -9.04
CA GLU A 50 -1.91 3.81 -8.46
C GLU A 50 -0.91 3.26 -7.44
N ILE A 51 -1.40 2.85 -6.27
CA ILE A 51 -0.61 2.15 -5.26
C ILE A 51 -0.77 0.65 -5.51
N LEU A 52 0.35 -0.02 -5.73
CA LEU A 52 0.43 -1.45 -5.96
C LEU A 52 1.17 -2.08 -4.79
N VAL A 53 0.50 -3.01 -4.12
CA VAL A 53 1.06 -3.74 -2.99
C VAL A 53 1.48 -5.13 -3.48
N ALA A 54 2.77 -5.39 -3.46
CA ALA A 54 3.38 -6.68 -3.75
C ALA A 54 3.82 -7.37 -2.45
N ARG A 55 3.78 -8.70 -2.46
CA ARG A 55 4.28 -9.55 -1.37
C ARG A 55 5.53 -10.27 -1.85
N SER A 56 6.52 -10.38 -0.98
CA SER A 56 7.80 -11.03 -1.30
C SER A 56 7.72 -12.57 -1.19
N SER A 57 6.77 -13.09 -0.41
CA SER A 57 6.62 -14.53 -0.17
C SER A 57 5.14 -14.96 -0.18
N ASP A 58 4.91 -16.26 -0.37
CA ASP A 58 3.59 -16.89 -0.44
C ASP A 58 3.17 -17.55 0.89
N GLU A 59 3.88 -17.24 1.97
CA GLU A 59 3.53 -17.69 3.32
C GLU A 59 2.12 -17.25 3.73
N LYS A 60 1.52 -18.04 4.63
CA LYS A 60 0.16 -17.80 5.11
C LYS A 60 0.05 -16.43 5.83
N GLN A 61 1.11 -16.01 6.51
CA GLN A 61 1.18 -14.71 7.18
C GLN A 61 1.21 -13.58 6.15
N ASP A 62 2.13 -13.62 5.18
CA ASP A 62 2.23 -12.60 4.13
C ASP A 62 0.98 -12.52 3.27
N ARG A 63 0.30 -13.64 3.02
CA ARG A 63 -1.01 -13.64 2.34
C ARG A 63 -2.12 -12.95 3.14
N SER A 64 -2.06 -13.02 4.47
CA SER A 64 -3.03 -12.37 5.35
C SER A 64 -2.72 -10.88 5.48
N LEU A 65 -1.44 -10.53 5.64
CA LEU A 65 -0.94 -9.16 5.63
C LEU A 65 -1.26 -8.47 4.31
N HIS A 66 -1.09 -9.15 3.18
CA HIS A 66 -1.46 -8.64 1.85
C HIS A 66 -2.95 -8.32 1.68
N GLY A 67 -3.82 -9.00 2.41
CA GLY A 67 -5.22 -8.61 2.48
C GLY A 67 -5.47 -7.39 3.35
N LEU A 68 -4.71 -7.23 4.43
CA LEU A 68 -4.85 -6.15 5.43
C LEU A 68 -4.26 -4.81 4.94
N THR A 69 -3.17 -4.86 4.17
CA THR A 69 -2.42 -3.68 3.71
C THR A 69 -3.11 -2.90 2.58
N ARG A 70 -4.15 -3.44 1.96
CA ARG A 70 -4.94 -2.73 0.94
C ARG A 70 -5.94 -1.76 1.57
#